data_AF-A0A7J4P249-F1
#
_entry.id   AF-A0A7J4P249-F1
#
_cell.length_a   1.000
_cell.length_b   1.000
_cell.length_c   1.000
_cell.angle_alpha   90.00
_cell.angle_beta   90.00
_cell.angle_gamma   90.00
#
_symmetry.space_group_name_H-M   'P 1'
#
loop_
_entity.id
_entity.type
_entity.pdbx_description
1 polymer ?
#
loop_
_entity_poly.entity_id
_entity_poly.type
_entity_poly.pdbx_seq_one_letter_code
_entity_poly.pdbx_strand_id
1 'polypeptide(L)'
;MHAYFGNYHIRDIKFVAAFEVNKHKIGIDLSKAIWAKPNGCYKFSEVPNQGVEVQPGPIYDGVAPHMLDAFYVGEDHKGVDVAEHLKSVDADILVNYLPVGSKIATQIYAEAAIKAGCAFVNCIPEFIASDESWGRRFKEAGLPVAGDDIKSQVGATIVHRALAEL
;
A
#
# COMPACT_ATOMS: atom_id res chain seq x y z
N MET A 1 -14.51 -13.62 -1.83
CA MET A 1 -14.59 -15.09 -1.88
C MET A 1 -15.14 -15.66 -0.57
N HIS A 2 -14.62 -15.29 0.60
CA HIS A 2 -15.13 -15.78 1.89
C HIS A 2 -15.14 -14.65 2.95
N ALA A 3 -16.11 -14.66 3.86
CA ALA A 3 -16.12 -13.73 5.01
C ALA A 3 -15.10 -14.14 6.10
N TYR A 4 -14.75 -15.42 6.13
CA TYR A 4 -13.66 -15.99 6.90
C TYR A 4 -12.60 -16.55 5.95
N PHE A 5 -11.35 -16.13 6.10
CA PHE A 5 -10.22 -16.68 5.36
C PHE A 5 -9.27 -17.39 6.33
N GLY A 6 -9.26 -18.72 6.29
CA GLY A 6 -8.68 -19.51 7.38
C GLY A 6 -9.43 -19.22 8.68
N ASN A 7 -8.70 -18.77 9.70
CA ASN A 7 -9.27 -18.42 11.00
C ASN A 7 -9.59 -16.93 11.16
N TYR A 8 -9.44 -16.12 10.10
CA TYR A 8 -9.60 -14.66 10.16
C TYR A 8 -10.92 -14.22 9.53
N HIS A 9 -11.77 -13.52 10.28
CA HIS A 9 -12.91 -12.78 9.76
C HIS A 9 -12.47 -11.43 9.22
N ILE A 10 -13.23 -10.81 8.30
CA ILE A 10 -12.95 -9.45 7.78
C ILE A 10 -12.75 -8.42 8.91
N ARG A 11 -13.47 -8.58 10.02
CA ARG A 11 -13.42 -7.69 11.19
C ARG A 11 -12.11 -7.77 11.97
N ASP A 12 -11.33 -8.83 11.76
CA ASP A 12 -10.09 -9.08 12.48
C ASP A 12 -8.92 -8.30 11.85
N ILE A 13 -9.14 -7.71 10.67
CA ILE A 13 -8.19 -6.79 10.04
C ILE A 13 -8.13 -5.50 10.87
N LYS A 14 -6.94 -5.19 11.37
CA LYS A 14 -6.65 -3.96 12.10
C LYS A 14 -5.66 -3.12 11.32
N PHE A 15 -5.96 -1.85 11.13
CA PHE A 15 -4.99 -0.89 10.63
C PHE A 15 -4.13 -0.43 11.81
N VAL A 16 -2.81 -0.48 11.66
CA VAL A 16 -1.85 -0.11 12.71
C VAL A 16 -0.83 0.93 12.26
N ALA A 17 -0.63 1.07 10.94
CA ALA A 17 0.22 2.09 10.33
C ALA A 17 -0.36 2.53 8.98
N ALA A 18 0.01 3.72 8.55
CA ALA A 18 -0.27 4.26 7.23
C ALA A 18 0.82 5.26 6.82
N PHE A 19 1.18 5.28 5.54
CA PHE A 19 2.21 6.16 4.98
C PHE A 19 1.67 6.95 3.79
N GLU A 20 1.96 8.25 3.72
CA GLU A 20 1.56 9.12 2.61
C GLU A 20 2.60 10.24 2.38
N VAL A 21 2.52 10.88 1.22
CA VAL A 21 3.32 12.04 0.78
C VAL A 21 2.52 13.35 0.80
N ASN A 22 1.19 13.25 0.84
CA ASN A 22 0.24 14.34 0.81
C ASN A 22 0.12 14.98 2.19
N LYS A 23 0.48 16.26 2.28
CA LYS A 23 0.47 17.03 3.52
C LYS A 23 -0.90 17.18 4.18
N HIS A 24 -1.99 16.97 3.44
CA HIS A 24 -3.35 16.99 3.99
C HIS A 24 -3.75 15.67 4.67
N LYS A 25 -2.98 14.62 4.46
CA LYS A 25 -3.20 13.29 5.06
C LYS A 25 -2.23 13.00 6.20
N ILE A 26 -0.99 13.49 6.10
CA ILE A 26 0.05 13.27 7.11
C ILE A 26 -0.33 13.96 8.43
N GLY A 27 -0.06 13.29 9.56
CA GLY A 27 -0.28 13.82 10.92
C GLY A 27 -1.73 13.81 11.40
N ILE A 28 -2.65 13.20 10.65
CA ILE A 28 -4.04 13.01 11.06
C ILE A 28 -4.42 11.53 11.11
N ASP A 29 -5.51 11.22 11.80
CA ASP A 29 -6.03 9.86 11.90
C ASP A 29 -6.40 9.29 10.52
N LEU A 30 -6.11 8.01 10.31
CA LEU A 30 -6.41 7.28 9.08
C LEU A 30 -7.88 7.39 8.68
N SER A 31 -8.82 7.37 9.65
CA SER A 31 -10.26 7.48 9.34
C SER A 31 -10.64 8.83 8.72
N LYS A 32 -9.83 9.87 8.94
CA LYS A 32 -9.97 11.19 8.32
C LYS A 32 -9.18 11.29 7.02
N ALA A 33 -7.95 10.75 7.00
CA ALA A 33 -7.05 10.81 5.86
C ALA A 33 -7.63 10.16 4.60
N ILE A 34 -8.40 9.07 4.73
CA ILE A 34 -9.07 8.42 3.60
C ILE A 34 -10.07 9.34 2.87
N TRP A 35 -10.56 10.40 3.53
CA TRP A 35 -11.47 11.38 2.95
C TRP A 35 -10.79 12.69 2.52
N ALA A 36 -9.50 12.85 2.79
CA ALA A 36 -8.75 14.03 2.37
C ALA A 36 -8.52 14.03 0.86
N LYS A 37 -8.55 15.21 0.24
CA LYS A 37 -8.24 15.37 -1.19
C LYS A 37 -6.82 14.87 -1.50
N PRO A 38 -6.58 14.28 -2.69
CA PRO A 38 -7.48 14.18 -3.84
C PRO A 38 -8.41 12.95 -3.84
N ASN A 39 -8.53 12.20 -2.72
CA ASN A 39 -9.41 11.04 -2.68
C ASN A 39 -10.86 11.42 -3.04
N GLY A 40 -11.51 10.55 -3.81
CA GLY A 40 -12.87 10.75 -4.31
C GLY A 40 -13.71 9.47 -4.36
N CYS A 41 -13.34 8.45 -3.57
CA CYS A 41 -14.11 7.21 -3.49
C CYS A 41 -15.52 7.48 -2.94
N TYR A 42 -16.52 6.75 -3.44
CA TYR A 42 -17.89 6.84 -2.96
C TYR A 42 -17.98 6.40 -1.49
N LYS A 43 -18.57 7.23 -0.62
CA LYS A 43 -18.75 6.91 0.79
C LYS A 43 -19.94 5.95 0.96
N PHE A 44 -19.64 4.68 1.21
CA PHE A 44 -20.65 3.64 1.43
C PHE A 44 -20.80 3.25 2.91
N SER A 45 -19.93 3.72 3.80
CA SER A 45 -19.97 3.47 5.24
C SER A 45 -19.35 4.63 6.00
N GLU A 46 -19.77 4.81 7.25
CA GLU A 46 -18.99 5.55 8.25
C GLU A 46 -17.79 4.73 8.70
N VAL A 47 -16.67 5.40 8.96
CA VAL A 47 -15.43 4.77 9.44
C VAL A 47 -15.11 5.37 10.82
N PRO A 48 -15.12 4.57 11.90
CA PRO A 48 -14.78 5.08 13.22
C PRO A 48 -13.32 5.51 13.27
N ASN A 49 -12.97 6.34 14.26
CA ASN A 49 -11.57 6.71 14.53
C ASN A 49 -10.73 5.44 14.71
N GLN A 50 -9.60 5.37 14.01
CA GLN A 50 -8.73 4.19 14.02
C GLN A 50 -7.63 4.29 15.08
N GLY A 51 -7.29 5.51 15.54
CA GLY A 51 -6.14 5.77 16.40
C GLY A 51 -4.81 5.61 15.66
N VAL A 52 -4.81 5.71 14.33
CA VAL A 52 -3.63 5.48 13.46
C VAL A 52 -3.28 6.79 12.79
N GLU A 53 -2.21 7.43 13.26
CA GLU A 53 -1.70 8.65 12.64
C GLU A 53 -0.93 8.32 11.36
N VAL A 54 -1.31 8.94 10.24
CA VAL A 54 -0.62 8.76 8.96
C VAL A 54 0.76 9.40 9.01
N GLN A 55 1.79 8.60 8.74
CA GLN A 55 3.19 9.01 8.75
C GLN A 55 3.65 9.53 7.37
N PRO A 56 4.62 10.46 7.32
CA PRO A 56 5.23 10.84 6.05
C PRO A 56 6.04 9.66 5.50
N GLY A 57 5.63 9.12 4.36
CA GLY A 57 6.32 8.03 3.68
C GLY A 57 7.45 8.54 2.78
N PRO A 58 8.53 7.78 2.55
CA PRO A 58 9.54 8.17 1.57
C PRO A 58 8.96 8.22 0.14
N ILE A 59 9.37 9.24 -0.64
CA ILE A 59 8.85 9.55 -1.98
C ILE A 59 9.54 8.72 -3.07
N TYR A 60 10.86 8.87 -3.23
CA TYR A 60 11.65 8.34 -4.37
C TYR A 60 11.03 8.65 -5.73
N ASP A 61 10.77 7.65 -6.56
CA ASP A 61 10.07 7.78 -7.84
C ASP A 61 8.54 7.65 -7.71
N GLY A 62 8.02 7.62 -6.48
CA GLY A 62 6.59 7.53 -6.19
C GLY A 62 5.79 8.77 -6.55
N VAL A 63 6.46 9.92 -6.75
CA VAL A 63 5.83 11.17 -7.20
C VAL A 63 6.66 11.75 -8.32
N ALA A 64 6.08 11.77 -9.53
CA ALA A 64 6.70 12.44 -10.66
C ALA A 64 6.79 13.97 -10.42
N PRO A 65 7.79 14.68 -10.96
CA PRO A 65 7.96 16.11 -10.70
C PRO A 65 6.72 16.97 -11.00
N HIS A 66 5.95 16.63 -12.04
CA HIS A 66 4.73 17.34 -12.42
C HIS A 66 3.50 17.00 -11.54
N MET A 67 3.63 16.02 -10.64
CA MET A 67 2.56 15.57 -9.75
C MET A 67 2.68 16.11 -8.32
N LEU A 68 3.78 16.82 -7.98
CA LEU A 68 4.02 17.36 -6.64
C LEU A 68 2.83 18.19 -6.13
N ASP A 69 2.33 19.11 -6.96
CA ASP A 69 1.19 19.95 -6.63
C ASP A 69 -0.11 19.16 -6.54
N ALA A 70 -0.35 18.25 -7.49
CA ALA A 70 -1.56 17.44 -7.55
C ALA A 70 -1.68 16.47 -6.36
N PHE A 71 -0.55 16.02 -5.82
CA PHE A 71 -0.47 15.17 -4.63
C PHE A 71 -0.27 15.96 -3.34
N TYR A 72 -0.22 17.29 -3.41
CA TYR A 72 -0.03 18.17 -2.25
C TYR A 72 1.21 17.81 -1.43
N VAL A 73 2.32 17.49 -2.09
CA VAL A 73 3.58 17.21 -1.41
C VAL A 73 4.05 18.48 -0.70
N GLY A 74 4.44 18.34 0.57
CA GLY A 74 4.98 19.46 1.35
C GLY A 74 6.43 19.77 0.98
N GLU A 75 6.83 21.05 1.05
CA GLU A 75 8.22 21.45 0.79
C GLU A 75 9.21 20.84 1.79
N ASP A 76 8.79 20.70 3.06
CA ASP A 76 9.57 20.11 4.14
C ASP A 76 9.42 18.58 4.27
N HIS A 77 8.95 17.91 3.21
CA HIS A 77 8.64 16.47 3.26
C HIS A 77 9.87 15.62 3.60
N LYS A 78 9.81 14.92 4.73
CA LYS A 78 10.85 14.00 5.20
C LYS A 78 10.19 12.69 5.59
N GLY A 79 10.45 11.65 4.80
CA GLY A 79 9.93 10.31 5.06
C GLY A 79 10.51 9.71 6.34
N VAL A 80 9.69 8.98 7.08
CA VAL A 80 10.13 8.18 8.23
C VAL A 80 10.89 6.92 7.79
N ASP A 81 11.60 6.28 8.72
CA ASP A 81 12.05 4.90 8.54
C ASP A 81 10.83 3.96 8.63
N VAL A 82 10.39 3.48 7.47
CA VAL A 82 9.23 2.60 7.33
C VAL A 82 9.44 1.29 8.09
N ALA A 83 10.66 0.73 8.08
CA ALA A 83 10.93 -0.55 8.74
C ALA A 83 10.89 -0.41 10.26
N GLU A 84 11.43 0.68 10.79
CA GLU A 84 11.37 0.99 12.23
C GLU A 84 9.93 1.23 12.68
N HIS A 85 9.16 1.99 11.91
CA HIS A 85 7.76 2.26 12.25
C HIS A 85 6.90 0.99 12.20
N LEU A 86 7.05 0.13 11.19
CA LEU A 86 6.32 -1.13 11.12
C LEU A 86 6.63 -2.06 12.30
N LYS A 87 7.89 -2.11 12.74
CA LYS A 87 8.28 -2.87 13.95
C LYS A 87 7.66 -2.31 15.22
N SER A 88 7.64 -0.98 15.36
CA SER A 88 7.17 -0.35 16.59
C SER A 88 5.66 -0.55 16.81
N VAL A 89 4.91 -0.77 15.74
CA VAL A 89 3.47 -1.04 15.78
C VAL A 89 3.11 -2.53 15.62
N ASP A 90 4.10 -3.43 15.58
CA ASP A 90 3.92 -4.88 15.41
C ASP A 90 3.04 -5.23 14.19
N ALA A 91 3.37 -4.66 13.03
CA ALA A 91 2.61 -4.89 11.80
C ALA A 91 2.88 -6.28 11.20
N ASP A 92 1.82 -7.01 10.86
CA ASP A 92 1.94 -8.32 10.19
C ASP A 92 2.10 -8.21 8.66
N ILE A 93 1.42 -7.24 8.03
CA ILE A 93 1.28 -7.13 6.58
C ILE A 93 1.40 -5.67 6.15
N LEU A 94 2.28 -5.39 5.18
CA LEU A 94 2.33 -4.12 4.47
C LEU A 94 1.66 -4.24 3.09
N VAL A 95 0.68 -3.37 2.81
CA VAL A 95 -0.05 -3.33 1.54
C VAL A 95 0.39 -2.10 0.73
N ASN A 96 0.86 -2.33 -0.50
CA ASN A 96 1.40 -1.29 -1.37
C ASN A 96 0.37 -0.80 -2.40
N TYR A 97 -0.06 0.45 -2.24
CA TYR A 97 -0.91 1.19 -3.18
C TYR A 97 -0.23 2.47 -3.70
N LEU A 98 1.09 2.43 -3.90
CA LEU A 98 1.80 3.53 -4.56
C LEU A 98 1.24 3.79 -5.98
N PRO A 99 1.56 4.93 -6.59
CA PRO A 99 1.22 5.17 -8.00
C PRO A 99 1.92 4.18 -8.94
N VAL A 100 1.33 3.92 -10.11
CA VAL A 100 1.98 3.11 -11.16
C VAL A 100 3.26 3.80 -11.63
N GLY A 101 4.33 3.02 -11.86
CA GLY A 101 5.65 3.54 -12.24
C GLY A 101 6.59 3.81 -11.05
N SER A 102 6.13 3.57 -9.82
CA SER A 102 6.90 3.79 -8.57
C SER A 102 7.83 2.61 -8.26
N LYS A 103 8.77 2.32 -9.16
CA LYS A 103 9.64 1.14 -9.07
C LYS A 103 10.55 1.16 -7.85
N ILE A 104 11.35 2.22 -7.72
CA ILE A 104 12.34 2.38 -6.64
C ILE A 104 11.63 2.47 -5.30
N ALA A 105 10.56 3.26 -5.20
CA ALA A 105 9.76 3.37 -4.00
C ALA A 105 9.21 1.99 -3.59
N THR A 106 8.59 1.24 -4.51
CA THR A 106 8.03 -0.08 -4.22
C THR A 106 9.09 -1.06 -3.71
N GLN A 107 10.28 -1.06 -4.32
CA GLN A 107 11.41 -1.87 -3.86
C GLN A 107 11.86 -1.50 -2.45
N ILE A 108 11.81 -0.21 -2.09
CA ILE A 108 12.20 0.26 -0.77
C ILE A 108 11.16 -0.10 0.29
N TYR A 109 9.87 0.00 -0.04
CA TYR A 109 8.81 -0.50 0.85
C TYR A 109 8.84 -2.02 1.00
N ALA A 110 9.12 -2.78 -0.07
CA ALA A 110 9.31 -4.22 -0.01
C ALA A 110 10.49 -4.61 0.88
N GLU A 111 11.62 -3.89 0.77
CA GLU A 111 12.77 -4.08 1.64
C GLU A 111 12.46 -3.70 3.10
N ALA A 112 11.67 -2.64 3.32
CA ALA A 112 11.24 -2.25 4.65
C ALA A 112 10.35 -3.33 5.29
N ALA A 113 9.45 -3.94 4.52
CA ALA A 113 8.65 -5.07 4.98
C ALA A 113 9.52 -6.27 5.38
N ILE A 114 10.51 -6.64 4.56
CA ILE A 114 11.46 -7.72 4.92
C ILE A 114 12.19 -7.39 6.23
N LYS A 115 12.73 -6.18 6.34
CA LYS A 115 13.45 -5.74 7.54
C LYS A 115 12.57 -5.72 8.78
N ALA A 116 11.28 -5.40 8.62
CA ALA A 116 10.29 -5.35 9.68
C ALA A 116 9.75 -6.73 10.08
N GLY A 117 9.94 -7.77 9.26
CA GLY A 117 9.32 -9.06 9.48
C GLY A 117 7.86 -9.11 9.00
N CYS A 118 7.45 -8.20 8.12
CA CYS A 118 6.08 -8.14 7.59
C CYS A 118 5.96 -8.92 6.28
N ALA A 119 4.79 -9.52 6.07
CA ALA A 119 4.37 -9.91 4.73
C ALA A 119 4.19 -8.67 3.83
N PHE A 120 4.29 -8.85 2.52
CA PHE A 120 4.11 -7.77 1.56
C PHE A 120 3.04 -8.09 0.51
N VAL A 121 2.09 -7.18 0.31
CA VAL A 121 1.05 -7.29 -0.73
C VAL A 121 1.24 -6.14 -1.72
N ASN A 122 1.66 -6.47 -2.94
CA ASN A 122 1.92 -5.52 -3.99
C ASN A 122 0.70 -5.35 -4.91
N CYS A 123 0.04 -4.19 -4.87
CA CYS A 123 -1.16 -3.93 -5.66
C CYS A 123 -0.92 -3.19 -6.98
N ILE A 124 0.34 -2.89 -7.32
CA ILE A 124 0.70 -2.16 -8.54
C ILE A 124 1.48 -3.07 -9.50
N PRO A 125 1.57 -2.74 -10.81
CA PRO A 125 2.25 -3.58 -11.80
C PRO A 125 3.79 -3.43 -11.80
N GLU A 126 4.39 -3.21 -10.63
CA GLU A 126 5.84 -3.28 -10.46
C GLU A 126 6.23 -4.70 -10.04
N PHE A 127 7.26 -5.29 -10.64
CA PHE A 127 7.61 -6.67 -10.35
C PHE A 127 8.30 -6.83 -9.00
N ILE A 128 7.62 -7.50 -8.07
CA ILE A 128 8.15 -7.91 -6.77
C ILE A 128 7.86 -9.39 -6.55
N ALA A 129 6.58 -9.79 -6.54
CA ALA A 129 6.22 -11.19 -6.36
C ALA A 129 6.57 -12.04 -7.59
N SER A 130 6.51 -11.43 -8.78
CA SER A 130 6.80 -12.08 -10.06
C SER A 130 8.29 -12.05 -10.43
N ASP A 131 9.11 -11.32 -9.68
CA ASP A 131 10.57 -11.26 -9.86
C ASP A 131 11.24 -12.30 -8.96
N GLU A 132 12.01 -13.22 -9.56
CA GLU A 132 12.64 -14.33 -8.84
C GLU A 132 13.61 -13.86 -7.74
N SER A 133 14.28 -12.72 -7.93
CA SER A 133 15.24 -12.20 -6.96
C SER A 133 14.53 -11.70 -5.70
N TRP A 134 13.39 -11.01 -5.86
CA TRP A 134 12.55 -10.58 -4.75
C TRP A 134 11.85 -11.75 -4.08
N GLY A 135 11.27 -12.67 -4.86
CA GLY A 135 10.67 -13.89 -4.32
C GLY A 135 11.64 -14.71 -3.47
N ARG A 136 12.92 -14.80 -3.88
CA ARG A 136 13.97 -15.46 -3.09
C ARG A 136 14.23 -14.75 -1.77
N ARG A 137 14.33 -13.42 -1.76
CA ARG A 137 14.57 -12.64 -0.53
C ARG A 137 13.45 -12.80 0.50
N PHE A 138 12.20 -12.74 0.07
CA PHE A 138 11.05 -13.01 0.95
C PHE A 138 11.08 -14.44 1.50
N LYS A 139 11.40 -15.43 0.66
CA LYS A 139 11.55 -16.83 1.07
C LYS A 139 12.67 -17.03 2.09
N GLU A 140 13.83 -16.41 1.88
CA GLU A 140 14.99 -16.48 2.79
C GLU A 140 14.68 -15.81 4.14
N ALA A 141 13.88 -14.75 4.14
CA ALA A 141 13.38 -14.11 5.36
C ALA A 141 12.24 -14.88 6.05
N GLY A 142 11.70 -15.94 5.42
CA GLY A 142 10.55 -16.69 5.94
C GLY A 142 9.22 -15.92 5.86
N LEU A 143 9.11 -14.94 4.96
CA LEU A 143 7.98 -14.02 4.85
C LEU A 143 7.16 -14.27 3.57
N PRO A 144 5.83 -14.12 3.63
CA PRO A 144 5.00 -14.20 2.43
C PRO A 144 5.05 -12.90 1.61
N VAL A 145 4.94 -13.05 0.28
CA VAL A 145 4.73 -11.96 -0.66
C VAL A 145 3.60 -12.32 -1.63
N ALA A 146 2.70 -11.38 -1.90
CA ALA A 146 1.59 -11.53 -2.83
C ALA A 146 1.55 -10.36 -3.80
N GLY A 147 1.33 -10.62 -5.08
CA GLY A 147 1.40 -9.64 -6.15
C GLY A 147 1.63 -10.35 -7.49
N ASP A 148 1.92 -9.64 -8.57
CA ASP A 148 1.87 -8.18 -8.70
C ASP A 148 0.56 -7.77 -9.39
N ASP A 149 0.19 -6.49 -9.32
CA ASP A 149 -1.00 -5.91 -9.93
C ASP A 149 -2.35 -6.50 -9.46
N ILE A 150 -3.04 -5.79 -8.55
CA ILE A 150 -4.32 -6.30 -8.01
C ILE A 150 -5.41 -6.31 -9.09
N LYS A 151 -6.15 -7.42 -9.16
CA LYS A 151 -7.27 -7.54 -10.11
C LYS A 151 -8.50 -6.78 -9.62
N SER A 152 -9.11 -6.02 -10.53
CA SER A 152 -10.48 -5.55 -10.39
C SER A 152 -11.47 -6.71 -10.59
N GLN A 153 -12.62 -6.68 -9.94
CA GLN A 153 -13.65 -7.72 -10.09
C GLN A 153 -14.18 -7.78 -11.53
N VAL A 154 -14.56 -6.63 -12.08
CA VAL A 154 -14.99 -6.48 -13.48
C VAL A 154 -14.33 -5.21 -14.04
N GLY A 155 -13.21 -5.38 -14.74
CA GLY A 155 -12.50 -4.29 -15.43
C GLY A 155 -12.59 -4.41 -16.95
N ALA A 156 -12.15 -3.37 -17.65
CA ALA A 156 -12.09 -3.37 -19.11
C ALA A 156 -11.34 -4.60 -19.67
N THR A 157 -10.25 -5.01 -19.00
CA THR A 157 -9.44 -6.17 -19.41
C THR A 157 -10.22 -7.49 -19.41
N ILE A 158 -11.02 -7.77 -18.37
CA ILE A 158 -11.79 -9.04 -18.31
C ILE A 158 -12.97 -9.00 -19.27
N VAL A 159 -13.63 -7.83 -19.41
CA VAL A 159 -14.73 -7.64 -20.37
C VAL A 159 -14.22 -7.82 -21.80
N HIS A 160 -13.09 -7.18 -22.15
CA HIS A 160 -12.48 -7.34 -23.47
C HIS A 160 -12.08 -8.79 -23.73
N ARG A 161 -11.41 -9.47 -22.78
CA ARG A 161 -11.02 -10.88 -22.93
C ARG A 161 -12.22 -11.79 -23.13
N ALA A 162 -13.31 -11.57 -22.38
CA ALA A 162 -14.54 -12.33 -22.52
C ALA A 162 -15.24 -12.09 -23.87
N LEU A 163 -15.22 -10.85 -24.38
CA LEU A 163 -15.83 -10.50 -25.67
C LEU A 163 -15.00 -10.95 -26.88
N ALA A 164 -13.68 -10.96 -26.76
CA ALA A 164 -12.77 -11.26 -27.87
C ALA A 164 -12.51 -12.77 -28.09
N GLU A 165 -12.99 -13.64 -27.19
CA GLU A 165 -12.63 -15.08 -27.15
C GLU A 165 -11.13 -15.33 -27.42
N LEU A 166 -10.29 -14.89 -26.47
CA LEU A 166 -8.88 -15.30 -26.34
C LEU A 166 -8.69 -16.30 -25.20
#